data_AF-E4X6C9-F1
#
_entry.id   AF-E4X6C9-F1
#
_cell.length_a   1.000
_cell.length_b   1.000
_cell.length_c   1.000
_cell.angle_alpha   90.00
_cell.angle_beta   90.00
_cell.angle_gamma   90.00
#
_symmetry.space_group_name_H-M   'P 1'
#
loop_
_entity.id
_entity.type
_entity.pdbx_description
1 polymer ?
#
loop_
_entity_poly.entity_id
_entity_poly.type
_entity_poly.pdbx_seq_one_letter_code
_entity_poly.pdbx_strand_id
1 'polypeptide(L)'
;MKIFLCALTSSAFGAGDKRTKCGSCEQLVEGVNLVMKETFKSNFGGGNTQWEEAKLKKKNINWVSSESRLLEILENACGGGYGNINLNSMDIEKAGKNTGCHNLLELEEEWIEEWFYTKPEERKSDLREEFCVDKMKYCCSDKTKFGRNCERNCPTNKKGEICGNKGTCLGGGDKMGLGICECETGYTGGFCHQCSRDHFINNDLDCEACDKACEECDGPTDADCKICSKGYEPVEYKNKIRCKSSGDRMSERIDRTVKRKNKDEL
;
A
#
# COMPACT_ATOMS: atom_id res chain seq x y z
N MET A 1 -2.43 -31.76 -52.44
CA MET A 1 -2.98 -31.36 -51.12
C MET A 1 -1.96 -30.45 -50.45
N LYS A 2 -2.31 -29.16 -50.25
CA LYS A 2 -1.45 -28.18 -49.57
C LYS A 2 -1.86 -28.13 -48.10
N ILE A 3 -0.93 -28.39 -47.20
CA ILE A 3 -1.08 -28.19 -45.77
C ILE A 3 -0.52 -26.79 -45.48
N PHE A 4 -1.39 -25.84 -45.16
CA PHE A 4 -1.00 -24.56 -44.57
C PHE A 4 -1.18 -24.68 -43.06
N LEU A 5 -0.07 -24.88 -42.34
CA LEU A 5 -0.01 -24.66 -40.90
C LEU A 5 0.13 -23.15 -40.66
N CYS A 6 -0.96 -22.50 -40.27
CA CYS A 6 -0.92 -21.13 -39.79
C CYS A 6 -0.48 -21.16 -38.32
N ALA A 7 0.79 -20.86 -38.08
CA ALA A 7 1.31 -20.64 -36.73
C ALA A 7 0.66 -19.36 -36.17
N LEU A 8 -0.15 -19.51 -35.11
CA LEU A 8 -0.62 -18.40 -34.30
C LEU A 8 0.56 -17.89 -33.49
N THR A 9 1.12 -16.76 -33.91
CA THR A 9 2.06 -15.98 -33.11
C THR A 9 1.28 -15.34 -31.96
N SER A 10 1.48 -15.84 -30.74
CA SER A 10 1.00 -15.19 -29.52
C SER A 10 1.59 -13.78 -29.45
N SER A 11 0.70 -12.79 -29.49
CA SER A 11 1.03 -11.39 -29.28
C SER A 11 1.55 -11.22 -27.85
N ALA A 12 2.83 -10.91 -27.71
CA ALA A 12 3.36 -10.39 -26.45
C ALA A 12 2.76 -9.00 -26.23
N PHE A 13 1.68 -8.93 -25.44
CA PHE A 13 1.21 -7.66 -24.89
C PHE A 13 2.30 -7.15 -23.95
N GLY A 14 2.94 -6.04 -24.31
CA GLY A 14 3.89 -5.34 -23.44
C GLY A 14 3.25 -5.02 -22.10
N ALA A 15 4.04 -5.15 -21.02
CA ALA A 15 3.64 -4.78 -19.67
C ALA A 15 3.49 -3.26 -19.57
N GLY A 16 2.32 -2.73 -19.94
CA GLY A 16 1.92 -1.35 -19.68
C GLY A 16 1.65 -1.09 -18.20
N ASP A 17 1.70 0.18 -17.80
CA ASP A 17 1.34 0.66 -16.46
C ASP A 17 -0.05 0.13 -16.07
N LYS A 18 -0.13 -0.65 -14.98
CA LYS A 18 -1.37 -1.28 -14.52
C LYS A 18 -2.29 -0.30 -13.76
N ARG A 19 -1.85 0.94 -13.55
CA ARG A 19 -2.62 1.97 -12.84
C ARG A 19 -3.78 2.49 -13.69
N THR A 20 -4.85 2.87 -13.01
CA THR A 20 -5.94 3.64 -13.63
C THR A 20 -5.50 5.08 -13.88
N LYS A 21 -6.25 5.81 -14.71
CA LYS A 21 -6.00 7.24 -14.92
C LYS A 21 -6.08 8.05 -13.62
N CYS A 22 -7.00 7.70 -12.72
CA CYS A 22 -7.07 8.34 -11.40
C CYS A 22 -5.84 7.98 -10.57
N GLY A 23 -5.40 6.72 -10.55
CA GLY A 23 -4.19 6.31 -9.84
C GLY A 23 -2.93 7.04 -10.33
N SER A 24 -2.76 7.22 -11.64
CA SER A 24 -1.65 8.03 -12.18
C SER A 24 -1.76 9.50 -11.81
N CYS A 25 -2.97 10.05 -11.74
CA CYS A 25 -3.20 11.44 -11.33
C CYS A 25 -2.91 11.66 -9.84
N GLU A 26 -3.41 10.79 -8.97
CA GLU A 26 -3.14 10.82 -7.52
C GLU A 26 -1.63 10.77 -7.29
N GLN A 27 -0.92 9.90 -7.99
CA GLN A 27 0.53 9.77 -7.88
C GLN A 27 1.27 11.06 -8.27
N LEU A 28 0.85 11.72 -9.36
CA LEU A 28 1.41 13.01 -9.76
C LEU A 28 1.14 14.09 -8.69
N VAL A 29 -0.10 14.20 -8.22
CA VAL A 29 -0.51 15.20 -7.22
C VAL A 29 0.19 14.96 -5.88
N GLU A 30 0.33 13.72 -5.44
CA GLU A 30 1.07 13.35 -4.24
C GLU A 30 2.54 13.77 -4.35
N GLY A 31 3.16 13.51 -5.51
CA GLY A 31 4.53 13.93 -5.79
C GLY A 31 4.72 15.44 -5.81
N VAL A 32 3.86 16.18 -6.53
CA VAL A 32 3.89 17.66 -6.55
C VAL A 32 3.77 18.21 -5.13
N ASN A 33 2.79 17.75 -4.35
CA ASN A 33 2.59 18.20 -2.98
C ASN A 33 3.77 17.86 -2.06
N LEU A 34 4.37 16.68 -2.24
CA LEU A 34 5.54 16.27 -1.46
C LEU A 34 6.73 17.18 -1.77
N VAL A 35 7.07 17.39 -3.04
CA VAL A 35 8.23 18.21 -3.41
C VAL A 35 7.99 19.68 -3.09
N MET A 36 6.77 20.18 -3.23
CA MET A 36 6.37 21.50 -2.71
C MET A 36 6.74 21.63 -1.23
N LYS A 37 6.37 20.66 -0.40
CA LYS A 37 6.66 20.67 1.04
C LYS A 37 8.17 20.61 1.33
N GLU A 38 8.90 19.73 0.66
CA GLU A 38 10.34 19.55 0.87
C GLU A 38 11.15 20.80 0.46
N THR A 39 10.77 21.43 -0.66
CA THR A 39 11.46 22.59 -1.21
C THR A 39 11.06 23.92 -0.56
N PHE A 40 10.05 23.95 0.32
CA PHE A 40 9.52 25.20 0.89
C PHE A 40 10.59 26.05 1.60
N LYS A 41 11.54 25.41 2.28
CA LYS A 41 12.65 26.07 3.01
C LYS A 41 13.97 26.08 2.25
N SER A 42 13.97 25.66 1.00
CA SER A 42 15.16 25.67 0.14
C SER A 42 15.51 27.09 -0.30
N ASN A 43 16.59 27.20 -1.07
CA ASN A 43 17.08 28.44 -1.63
C ASN A 43 17.67 28.18 -3.02
N PHE A 44 18.10 29.24 -3.70
CA PHE A 44 18.65 29.15 -5.07
C PHE A 44 20.01 28.43 -5.17
N GLY A 45 20.58 27.94 -4.06
CA GLY A 45 21.74 27.04 -4.08
C GLY A 45 23.12 27.70 -4.26
N GLY A 46 23.24 29.02 -4.10
CA GLY A 46 24.54 29.70 -4.19
C GLY A 46 25.31 29.70 -2.87
N GLY A 47 26.64 29.57 -2.97
CA GLY A 47 27.55 29.35 -1.83
C GLY A 47 27.60 30.45 -0.76
N ASN A 48 26.82 31.54 -0.89
CA ASN A 48 26.70 32.59 0.12
C ASN A 48 25.23 33.02 0.29
N THR A 49 24.42 32.11 0.84
CA THR A 49 22.95 32.22 0.97
C THR A 49 22.47 33.54 1.60
N GLN A 50 23.12 34.05 2.65
CA GLN A 50 22.69 35.32 3.29
C GLN A 50 22.86 36.55 2.38
N TRP A 51 23.93 36.61 1.59
CA TRP A 51 24.16 37.72 0.66
C TRP A 51 23.19 37.66 -0.53
N GLU A 52 22.93 36.45 -1.03
CA GLU A 52 21.98 36.22 -2.11
C GLU A 52 20.55 36.53 -1.67
N GLU A 53 20.11 36.01 -0.53
CA GLU A 53 18.78 36.29 0.03
C GLU A 53 18.56 37.78 0.24
N ALA A 54 19.55 38.51 0.78
CA ALA A 54 19.45 39.97 0.94
C ALA A 54 19.33 40.72 -0.38
N LYS A 55 19.99 40.24 -1.44
CA LYS A 55 19.96 40.85 -2.77
C LYS A 55 18.69 40.51 -3.54
N LEU A 56 18.21 39.27 -3.42
CA LEU A 56 16.97 38.78 -4.03
C LEU A 56 15.75 39.43 -3.37
N LYS A 57 15.77 39.57 -2.03
CA LYS A 57 14.75 40.33 -1.29
C LYS A 57 14.67 41.79 -1.74
N LYS A 58 15.81 42.46 -1.97
CA LYS A 58 15.85 43.82 -2.55
C LYS A 58 15.25 43.90 -3.96
N LYS A 59 15.32 42.81 -4.72
CA LYS A 59 14.76 42.69 -6.08
C LYS A 59 13.35 42.12 -6.12
N ASN A 60 12.74 41.87 -4.95
CA ASN A 60 11.43 41.21 -4.81
C ASN A 60 11.37 39.81 -5.46
N ILE A 61 12.50 39.10 -5.53
CA ILE A 61 12.59 37.74 -6.03
C ILE A 61 12.41 36.78 -4.85
N ASN A 62 11.39 35.92 -4.91
CA ASN A 62 11.01 34.99 -3.86
C ASN A 62 11.21 33.54 -4.33
N TRP A 63 11.95 32.75 -3.54
CA TRP A 63 12.16 31.32 -3.80
C TRP A 63 10.83 30.55 -3.90
N VAL A 64 9.90 30.80 -2.96
CA VAL A 64 8.64 30.06 -2.81
C VAL A 64 7.79 30.08 -4.08
N SER A 65 7.87 31.15 -4.87
CA SER A 65 7.12 31.30 -6.12
C SER A 65 8.04 31.47 -7.32
N SER A 66 9.26 30.92 -7.27
CA SER A 66 10.25 31.03 -8.34
C SER A 66 10.13 29.90 -9.36
N GLU A 67 10.50 30.20 -10.61
CA GLU A 67 10.63 29.21 -11.68
C GLU A 67 11.61 28.09 -11.30
N SER A 68 12.71 28.41 -10.61
CA SER A 68 13.67 27.40 -10.13
C SER A 68 13.02 26.37 -9.19
N ARG A 69 12.17 26.82 -8.27
CA ARG A 69 11.43 25.90 -7.39
C ARG A 69 10.41 25.09 -8.19
N LEU A 70 9.72 25.71 -9.15
CA LEU A 70 8.77 25.02 -10.03
C LEU A 70 9.44 23.89 -10.82
N LEU A 71 10.59 24.14 -11.43
CA LEU A 71 11.35 23.10 -12.14
C LEU A 71 11.76 21.95 -11.21
N GLU A 72 12.23 22.27 -10.00
CA GLU A 72 12.54 21.25 -8.99
C GLU A 72 11.31 20.40 -8.63
N ILE A 73 10.12 21.01 -8.56
CA ILE A 73 8.87 20.30 -8.34
C ILE A 73 8.54 19.37 -9.51
N LEU A 74 8.54 19.88 -10.74
CA LEU A 74 8.15 19.12 -11.93
C LEU A 74 9.11 17.94 -12.20
N GLU A 75 10.42 18.16 -12.09
CA GLU A 75 11.45 17.13 -12.30
C GLU A 75 11.31 15.95 -11.31
N ASN A 76 10.86 16.23 -10.08
CA ASN A 76 10.84 15.25 -9.00
C ASN A 76 9.43 14.69 -8.72
N ALA A 77 8.37 15.32 -9.23
CA ALA A 77 6.97 14.94 -8.97
C ALA A 77 6.65 13.47 -9.31
N CYS A 78 7.29 12.88 -10.32
CA CYS A 78 7.04 11.49 -10.70
C CYS A 78 8.03 10.47 -10.11
N GLY A 79 8.86 10.86 -9.12
CA GLY A 79 9.78 9.96 -8.41
C GLY A 79 11.28 10.26 -8.60
N GLY A 80 11.63 11.53 -8.85
CA GLY A 80 13.02 11.99 -8.89
C GLY A 80 13.51 12.48 -7.52
N GLY A 81 14.80 12.29 -7.21
CA GLY A 81 15.68 13.19 -6.44
C GLY A 81 15.40 13.58 -4.97
N TYR A 82 14.16 13.85 -4.57
CA TYR A 82 13.81 14.30 -3.21
C TYR A 82 12.71 13.43 -2.61
N GLY A 83 13.01 12.83 -1.46
CA GLY A 83 12.07 12.05 -0.68
C GLY A 83 12.21 10.54 -0.87
N ASN A 84 12.02 9.80 0.23
CA ASN A 84 11.88 8.35 0.24
C ASN A 84 10.53 7.93 -0.38
N ILE A 85 10.30 8.24 -1.66
CA ILE A 85 9.18 7.64 -2.39
C ILE A 85 9.58 6.19 -2.73
N ASN A 86 9.37 5.29 -1.77
CA ASN A 86 9.41 3.85 -2.01
C ASN A 86 8.07 3.43 -2.61
N LEU A 87 7.92 3.55 -3.93
CA LEU A 87 6.83 2.91 -4.69
C LEU A 87 7.14 1.41 -4.87
N ASN A 88 7.43 0.71 -3.76
CA ASN A 88 7.75 -0.71 -3.62
C ASN A 88 8.00 -1.51 -4.91
N SER A 89 9.07 -1.21 -5.64
CA SER A 89 9.88 -2.22 -6.30
C SER A 89 11.20 -1.63 -6.79
N MET A 90 12.29 -2.32 -6.45
CA MET A 90 13.62 -2.13 -6.99
C MET A 90 13.87 -3.03 -8.22
N ASP A 91 12.84 -3.71 -8.71
CA ASP A 91 12.92 -4.48 -9.95
C ASP A 91 12.56 -3.55 -11.09
N ILE A 92 13.48 -3.30 -12.03
CA ILE A 92 13.23 -2.43 -13.20
C ILE A 92 12.01 -2.91 -14.04
N GLU A 93 11.54 -4.16 -13.87
CA GLU A 93 10.30 -4.69 -14.44
C GLU A 93 9.01 -4.44 -13.60
N LYS A 94 9.09 -4.19 -12.28
CA LYS A 94 7.96 -3.82 -11.40
C LYS A 94 7.96 -2.33 -11.01
N ALA A 95 9.13 -1.72 -10.96
CA ALA A 95 9.40 -0.28 -11.04
C ALA A 95 9.13 0.25 -12.45
N GLY A 96 8.25 -0.42 -13.21
CA GLY A 96 7.73 0.05 -14.48
C GLY A 96 7.50 1.53 -14.29
N LYS A 97 8.32 2.31 -14.99
CA LYS A 97 8.45 3.76 -14.83
C LYS A 97 7.07 4.32 -14.62
N ASN A 98 6.95 5.31 -13.78
CA ASN A 98 5.73 6.03 -13.50
C ASN A 98 5.21 6.74 -14.77
N THR A 99 4.98 5.99 -15.84
CA THR A 99 4.76 6.43 -17.20
C THR A 99 3.40 7.06 -17.28
N GLY A 100 2.41 6.57 -16.52
CA GLY A 100 1.15 7.29 -16.32
C GLY A 100 1.35 8.69 -15.75
N CYS A 101 2.17 8.86 -14.71
CA CYS A 101 2.47 10.20 -14.15
C CYS A 101 3.27 11.05 -15.12
N HIS A 102 4.39 10.53 -15.67
CA HIS A 102 5.21 11.30 -16.61
C HIS A 102 4.39 11.73 -17.82
N ASN A 103 3.62 10.83 -18.45
CA ASN A 103 2.77 11.21 -19.57
C ASN A 103 1.71 12.25 -19.19
N LEU A 104 1.16 12.19 -17.97
CA LEU A 104 0.19 13.17 -17.50
C LEU A 104 0.85 14.52 -17.19
N LEU A 105 2.03 14.51 -16.60
CA LEU A 105 2.84 15.69 -16.32
C LEU A 105 3.21 16.40 -17.64
N GLU A 106 3.74 15.66 -18.60
CA GLU A 106 4.08 16.19 -19.94
C GLU A 106 2.85 16.74 -20.68
N LEU A 107 1.67 16.14 -20.47
CA LEU A 107 0.44 16.60 -21.10
C LEU A 107 -0.10 17.89 -20.48
N GLU A 108 0.06 18.07 -19.17
CA GLU A 108 -0.60 19.13 -18.39
C GLU A 108 0.40 20.00 -17.62
N GLU A 109 1.65 20.06 -18.07
CA GLU A 109 2.73 20.86 -17.47
C GLU A 109 2.28 22.32 -17.36
N GLU A 110 1.86 22.93 -18.48
CA GLU A 110 1.38 24.32 -18.55
C GLU A 110 0.29 24.60 -17.50
N TRP A 111 -0.66 23.68 -17.29
CA TRP A 111 -1.71 23.86 -16.29
C TRP A 111 -1.16 23.84 -14.87
N ILE A 112 -0.20 22.95 -14.58
CA ILE A 112 0.46 22.85 -13.27
C ILE A 112 1.31 24.10 -13.01
N GLU A 113 1.98 24.63 -14.03
CA GLU A 113 2.72 25.89 -13.95
C GLU A 113 1.80 27.07 -13.61
N GLU A 114 0.71 27.24 -14.36
CA GLU A 114 -0.30 28.28 -14.10
C GLU A 114 -0.85 28.15 -12.68
N TRP A 115 -1.20 26.93 -12.27
CA TRP A 115 -1.67 26.63 -10.92
C TRP A 115 -0.63 27.01 -9.86
N PHE A 116 0.65 26.68 -10.04
CA PHE A 116 1.71 27.04 -9.10
C PHE A 116 1.83 28.56 -8.91
N TYR A 117 1.74 29.33 -10.01
CA TYR A 117 1.80 30.79 -9.94
C TYR A 117 0.56 31.45 -9.31
N THR A 118 -0.55 30.74 -9.15
CA THR A 118 -1.68 31.20 -8.33
C THR A 118 -1.40 31.18 -6.82
N LYS A 119 -0.20 30.76 -6.40
CA LYS A 119 0.25 30.66 -5.00
C LYS A 119 -0.64 29.73 -4.16
N PRO A 120 -0.71 28.44 -4.51
CA PRO A 120 -1.62 27.47 -3.88
C PRO A 120 -1.42 27.30 -2.37
N GLU A 121 -0.18 27.47 -1.87
CA GLU A 121 0.13 27.44 -0.44
C GLU A 121 -0.55 28.58 0.35
N GLU A 122 -0.68 29.77 -0.26
CA GLU A 122 -1.40 30.91 0.33
C GLU A 122 -2.92 30.69 0.27
N ARG A 123 -3.41 30.12 -0.84
CA ARG A 123 -4.84 29.83 -1.06
C ARG A 123 -5.35 28.62 -0.30
N LYS A 124 -4.46 27.80 0.28
CA LYS A 124 -4.79 26.47 0.84
C LYS A 124 -5.52 25.60 -0.19
N SER A 125 -5.01 25.61 -1.41
CA SER A 125 -5.54 24.86 -2.54
C SER A 125 -5.47 23.35 -2.29
N ASP A 126 -6.49 22.63 -2.74
CA ASP A 126 -6.47 21.17 -2.85
C ASP A 126 -6.18 20.79 -4.30
N LEU A 127 -4.91 20.53 -4.60
CA LEU A 127 -4.47 20.17 -5.95
C LEU A 127 -5.20 18.92 -6.47
N ARG A 128 -5.55 17.96 -5.61
CA ARG A 128 -6.27 16.76 -6.04
C ARG A 128 -7.66 17.11 -6.55
N GLU A 129 -8.36 17.97 -5.84
CA GLU A 129 -9.70 18.41 -6.24
C GLU A 129 -9.63 19.25 -7.52
N GLU A 130 -8.79 20.29 -7.54
CA GLU A 130 -8.66 21.20 -8.69
C GLU A 130 -8.16 20.46 -9.96
N PHE A 131 -7.22 19.51 -9.81
CA PHE A 131 -6.62 18.81 -10.93
C PHE A 131 -7.29 17.47 -11.26
N CYS A 132 -7.30 16.51 -10.34
CA CYS A 132 -7.74 15.14 -10.64
C CYS A 132 -9.26 15.01 -10.75
N VAL A 133 -10.01 15.82 -10.01
CA VAL A 133 -11.49 15.78 -9.98
C VAL A 133 -12.09 16.76 -10.97
N ASP A 134 -11.68 18.03 -10.95
CA ASP A 134 -12.32 19.07 -11.76
C ASP A 134 -11.77 19.14 -13.19
N LYS A 135 -10.46 19.29 -13.34
CA LYS A 135 -9.78 19.44 -14.63
C LYS A 135 -9.73 18.13 -15.41
N MET A 136 -9.16 17.08 -14.82
CA MET A 136 -8.97 15.77 -15.50
C MET A 136 -10.20 14.88 -15.44
N LYS A 137 -11.06 15.06 -14.43
CA LYS A 137 -12.28 14.27 -14.22
C LYS A 137 -12.01 12.77 -14.12
N TYR A 138 -10.82 12.37 -13.67
CA TYR A 138 -10.44 10.96 -13.51
C TYR A 138 -10.91 10.41 -12.17
N CYS A 139 -10.86 11.23 -11.13
CA CYS A 139 -11.17 10.82 -9.77
C CYS A 139 -12.55 11.31 -9.32
N CYS A 140 -13.03 10.68 -8.25
CA CYS A 140 -14.17 11.11 -7.46
C CYS A 140 -13.70 12.04 -6.35
N SER A 141 -14.47 13.10 -6.09
CA SER A 141 -14.26 14.01 -4.95
C SER A 141 -14.26 13.21 -3.64
N ASP A 142 -15.32 12.41 -3.44
CA ASP A 142 -15.44 11.50 -2.31
C ASP A 142 -14.59 10.23 -2.51
N LYS A 143 -13.52 10.08 -1.71
CA LYS A 143 -12.62 8.92 -1.72
C LYS A 143 -13.28 7.60 -1.31
N THR A 144 -14.49 7.65 -0.74
CA THR A 144 -15.26 6.47 -0.36
C THR A 144 -16.18 5.98 -1.48
N LYS A 145 -16.26 6.72 -2.59
CA LYS A 145 -17.09 6.40 -3.74
C LYS A 145 -16.26 5.99 -4.95
N PHE A 146 -16.87 5.23 -5.85
CA PHE A 146 -16.22 4.74 -7.04
C PHE A 146 -17.18 4.54 -8.21
N GLY A 147 -16.60 4.20 -9.37
CA GLY A 147 -17.32 3.94 -10.61
C GLY A 147 -17.59 5.21 -11.41
N ARG A 148 -18.03 5.04 -12.66
CA ARG A 148 -17.97 6.09 -13.70
C ARG A 148 -18.57 7.44 -13.29
N ASN A 149 -19.60 7.41 -12.45
CA ASN A 149 -20.31 8.58 -11.94
C ASN A 149 -20.11 8.84 -10.43
N CYS A 150 -19.24 8.09 -9.76
CA CYS A 150 -19.01 8.20 -8.31
C CYS A 150 -20.28 7.95 -7.46
N GLU A 151 -21.11 7.01 -7.89
CA GLU A 151 -22.39 6.68 -7.23
C GLU A 151 -22.31 5.42 -6.35
N ARG A 152 -21.29 4.56 -6.57
CA ARG A 152 -21.09 3.34 -5.78
C ARG A 152 -20.26 3.65 -4.54
N ASN A 153 -20.57 3.01 -3.42
CA ASN A 153 -19.85 3.18 -2.16
C ASN A 153 -18.96 1.98 -1.89
N CYS A 154 -17.77 2.24 -1.35
CA CYS A 154 -16.88 1.21 -0.84
C CYS A 154 -17.61 0.27 0.14
N PRO A 155 -17.19 -1.00 0.26
CA PRO A 155 -17.81 -1.93 1.18
C PRO A 155 -17.69 -1.42 2.63
N THR A 156 -18.83 -1.28 3.28
CA THR A 156 -18.94 -0.74 4.64
C THR A 156 -19.65 -1.73 5.55
N ASN A 157 -19.12 -1.97 6.75
CA ASN A 157 -19.75 -2.85 7.72
C ASN A 157 -20.98 -2.19 8.40
N LYS A 158 -21.67 -2.91 9.27
CA LYS A 158 -22.87 -2.40 9.97
C LYS A 158 -22.61 -1.19 10.86
N LYS A 159 -21.36 -0.93 11.24
CA LYS A 159 -20.95 0.23 12.08
C LYS A 159 -20.60 1.47 11.24
N GLY A 160 -20.63 1.37 9.91
CA GLY A 160 -20.22 2.48 9.04
C GLY A 160 -18.72 2.48 8.70
N GLU A 161 -17.98 1.43 9.04
CA GLU A 161 -16.52 1.36 8.84
C GLU A 161 -16.22 0.76 7.46
N ILE A 162 -15.45 1.48 6.65
CA ILE A 162 -15.01 1.03 5.31
C ILE A 162 -14.02 -0.11 5.50
N CYS A 163 -14.25 -1.23 4.82
CA CYS A 163 -13.44 -2.44 4.95
C CYS A 163 -13.20 -2.83 6.42
N GLY A 164 -14.18 -2.60 7.29
CA GLY A 164 -14.11 -2.93 8.70
C GLY A 164 -12.99 -2.25 9.49
N ASN A 165 -12.39 -1.17 8.96
CA ASN A 165 -11.17 -0.55 9.47
C ASN A 165 -9.95 -1.50 9.54
N LYS A 166 -9.98 -2.60 8.78
CA LYS A 166 -8.93 -3.65 8.72
C LYS A 166 -8.55 -3.94 7.27
N GLY A 167 -8.63 -2.92 6.42
CA GLY A 167 -8.37 -3.03 4.99
C GLY A 167 -8.56 -1.71 4.26
N THR A 168 -8.12 -1.69 3.01
CA THR A 168 -8.21 -0.53 2.12
C THR A 168 -9.18 -0.80 0.98
N CYS A 169 -10.03 0.17 0.66
CA CYS A 169 -10.94 0.06 -0.48
C CYS A 169 -10.19 0.33 -1.80
N LEU A 170 -9.89 -0.73 -2.55
CA LEU A 170 -9.27 -0.64 -3.88
C LEU A 170 -10.22 0.05 -4.86
N GLY A 171 -9.76 1.16 -5.43
CA GLY A 171 -10.55 1.99 -6.35
C GLY A 171 -11.53 2.94 -5.66
N GLY A 172 -11.48 3.08 -4.33
CA GLY A 172 -12.11 4.21 -3.66
C GLY A 172 -11.54 5.53 -4.19
N GLY A 173 -12.40 6.48 -4.53
CA GLY A 173 -12.00 7.74 -5.16
C GLY A 173 -11.80 7.64 -6.67
N ASP A 174 -12.01 6.49 -7.30
CA ASP A 174 -11.70 6.26 -8.72
C ASP A 174 -12.97 6.01 -9.56
N LYS A 175 -13.11 6.75 -10.67
CA LYS A 175 -14.22 6.54 -11.60
C LYS A 175 -14.16 5.21 -12.36
N MET A 176 -13.00 4.57 -12.42
CA MET A 176 -12.82 3.22 -12.96
C MET A 176 -12.55 2.20 -11.85
N GLY A 177 -12.70 2.60 -10.58
CA GLY A 177 -12.50 1.75 -9.41
C GLY A 177 -13.48 0.58 -9.34
N LEU A 178 -13.03 -0.52 -8.72
CA LEU A 178 -13.82 -1.73 -8.52
C LEU A 178 -14.54 -1.74 -7.17
N GLY A 179 -14.01 -1.05 -6.15
CA GLY A 179 -14.61 -0.99 -4.82
C GLY A 179 -14.49 -2.30 -4.05
N ILE A 180 -13.32 -2.92 -4.08
CA ILE A 180 -13.03 -4.20 -3.41
C ILE A 180 -12.13 -3.92 -2.22
N CYS A 181 -12.39 -4.54 -1.07
CA CYS A 181 -11.50 -4.41 0.08
C CYS A 181 -10.26 -5.30 -0.08
N GLU A 182 -9.09 -4.69 0.00
CA GLU A 182 -7.82 -5.34 0.25
C GLU A 182 -7.59 -5.38 1.76
N CYS A 183 -7.71 -6.56 2.36
CA CYS A 183 -7.64 -6.72 3.80
C CYS A 183 -6.19 -6.70 4.31
N GLU A 184 -6.02 -6.18 5.51
CA GLU A 184 -4.77 -6.26 6.25
C GLU A 184 -4.42 -7.72 6.59
N THR A 185 -3.16 -7.98 6.86
CA THR A 185 -2.68 -9.31 7.26
C THR A 185 -3.50 -9.85 8.42
N GLY A 186 -3.97 -11.09 8.29
CA GLY A 186 -4.82 -11.75 9.28
C GLY A 186 -6.32 -11.52 9.12
N TYR A 187 -6.74 -10.63 8.22
CA TYR A 187 -8.15 -10.36 7.95
C TYR A 187 -8.56 -10.84 6.55
N THR A 188 -9.82 -11.25 6.43
CA THR A 188 -10.42 -11.75 5.19
C THR A 188 -11.92 -11.45 5.10
N GLY A 189 -12.52 -11.81 3.96
CA GLY A 189 -13.92 -11.58 3.62
C GLY A 189 -14.16 -10.21 2.97
N GLY A 190 -15.36 -10.00 2.43
CA GLY A 190 -15.69 -8.81 1.62
C GLY A 190 -15.66 -7.47 2.36
N PHE A 191 -15.56 -7.48 3.69
CA PHE A 191 -15.46 -6.29 4.55
C PHE A 191 -14.31 -6.41 5.57
N CYS A 192 -13.37 -7.35 5.39
CA CYS A 192 -12.24 -7.59 6.30
C CYS A 192 -12.65 -7.78 7.77
N HIS A 193 -13.73 -8.52 8.00
CA HIS A 193 -14.30 -8.76 9.34
C HIS A 193 -14.11 -10.19 9.83
N GLN A 194 -13.50 -11.05 9.01
CA GLN A 194 -13.22 -12.45 9.34
C GLN A 194 -11.73 -12.60 9.55
N CYS A 195 -11.32 -13.47 10.47
CA CYS A 195 -9.92 -13.82 10.58
C CYS A 195 -9.53 -14.82 9.49
N SER A 196 -8.33 -14.65 8.96
CA SER A 196 -7.67 -15.66 8.12
C SER A 196 -7.49 -16.97 8.91
N ARG A 197 -7.28 -18.08 8.21
CA ARG A 197 -7.18 -19.41 8.84
C ARG A 197 -6.09 -19.48 9.92
N ASP A 198 -4.98 -18.81 9.68
CA ASP A 198 -3.82 -18.72 10.58
C ASP A 198 -3.98 -17.68 11.70
N HIS A 199 -5.20 -17.15 11.90
CA HIS A 199 -5.51 -16.18 12.94
C HIS A 199 -6.80 -16.56 13.70
N PHE A 200 -6.89 -16.21 14.98
CA PHE A 200 -8.08 -16.37 15.80
C PHE A 200 -8.57 -15.00 16.31
N ILE A 201 -9.84 -14.94 16.73
CA ILE A 201 -10.41 -13.72 17.32
C ILE A 201 -10.02 -13.67 18.80
N ASN A 202 -9.30 -12.63 19.21
CA ASN A 202 -8.92 -12.41 20.59
C ASN A 202 -10.04 -11.71 21.40
N ASN A 203 -9.78 -11.40 22.67
CA ASN A 203 -10.75 -10.78 23.56
C ASN A 203 -11.18 -9.36 23.12
N ASP A 204 -10.32 -8.67 22.37
CA ASP A 204 -10.56 -7.32 21.86
C ASP A 204 -11.30 -7.32 20.51
N LEU A 205 -11.75 -8.49 20.03
CA LEU A 205 -12.37 -8.72 18.72
C LEU A 205 -11.43 -8.47 17.53
N ASP A 206 -10.13 -8.53 17.76
CA ASP A 206 -9.10 -8.42 16.73
C ASP A 206 -8.57 -9.81 16.32
N CYS A 207 -8.08 -9.91 15.09
CA CYS A 207 -7.45 -11.12 14.57
C CYS A 207 -5.98 -11.18 15.02
N GLU A 208 -5.66 -12.18 15.82
CA GLU A 208 -4.31 -12.45 16.32
C GLU A 208 -3.78 -13.75 15.72
N ALA A 209 -2.49 -13.78 15.38
CA ALA A 209 -1.88 -14.94 14.75
C ALA A 209 -1.91 -16.17 15.67
N CYS A 210 -2.16 -17.34 15.07
CA CYS A 210 -2.06 -18.62 15.77
C CYS A 210 -0.62 -18.90 16.24
N ASP A 211 -0.48 -19.84 17.20
CA ASP A 211 0.82 -20.44 17.47
C ASP A 211 1.41 -21.04 16.18
N LYS A 212 2.72 -20.90 15.99
CA LYS A 212 3.46 -21.45 14.83
C LYS A 212 3.26 -22.95 14.60
N ALA A 213 2.83 -23.69 15.63
CA ALA A 213 2.49 -25.10 15.55
C ALA A 213 1.13 -25.37 14.88
N CYS A 214 0.28 -24.35 14.77
CA CYS A 214 -1.05 -24.43 14.16
C CYS A 214 -1.02 -23.91 12.71
N GLU A 215 -1.81 -24.53 11.84
CA GLU A 215 -2.23 -23.97 10.55
C GLU A 215 -3.57 -23.25 10.70
N GLU A 216 -4.44 -23.77 11.56
CA GLU A 216 -5.72 -23.18 11.96
C GLU A 216 -5.91 -23.34 13.47
N CYS A 217 -6.44 -22.32 14.17
CA CYS A 217 -6.61 -22.34 15.62
C CYS A 217 -7.91 -21.65 16.09
N ASP A 218 -8.29 -21.90 17.35
CA ASP A 218 -9.34 -21.16 18.09
C ASP A 218 -8.75 -20.30 19.22
N GLY A 219 -7.43 -20.28 19.38
CA GLY A 219 -6.78 -19.65 20.51
C GLY A 219 -5.26 -19.53 20.34
N PRO A 220 -4.59 -18.92 21.33
CA PRO A 220 -3.20 -18.49 21.20
C PRO A 220 -2.18 -19.61 21.36
N THR A 221 -2.56 -20.80 21.83
CA THR A 221 -1.59 -21.83 22.22
C THR A 221 -1.53 -23.00 21.25
N ASP A 222 -0.44 -23.76 21.31
CA ASP A 222 -0.26 -25.04 20.60
C ASP A 222 -1.31 -26.12 20.98
N ALA A 223 -2.10 -25.89 22.04
CA ALA A 223 -3.21 -26.74 22.46
C ALA A 223 -4.58 -26.26 21.95
N ASP A 224 -4.62 -25.11 21.27
CA ASP A 224 -5.83 -24.52 20.68
C ASP A 224 -5.83 -24.66 19.15
N CYS A 225 -4.92 -25.47 18.59
CA CYS A 225 -4.91 -25.77 17.17
C CYS A 225 -6.09 -26.66 16.76
N LYS A 226 -6.77 -26.29 15.67
CA LYS A 226 -7.68 -27.18 14.93
C LYS A 226 -6.91 -28.09 13.99
N ILE A 227 -5.89 -27.52 13.33
CA ILE A 227 -5.06 -28.20 12.32
C ILE A 227 -3.60 -27.90 12.66
N CYS A 228 -2.76 -28.93 12.75
CA CYS A 228 -1.33 -28.76 12.97
C CYS A 228 -0.62 -28.31 11.69
N SER A 229 0.26 -27.34 11.80
CA SER A 229 1.15 -26.90 10.74
C SER A 229 2.12 -28.01 10.31
N LYS A 230 2.63 -27.92 9.08
CA LYS A 230 3.61 -28.87 8.55
C LYS A 230 4.85 -28.97 9.47
N GLY A 231 5.23 -30.19 9.83
CA GLY A 231 6.35 -30.46 10.74
C GLY A 231 5.93 -30.53 12.22
N TYR A 232 4.64 -30.38 12.51
CA TYR A 232 4.04 -30.63 13.80
C TYR A 232 3.07 -31.81 13.71
N GLU A 233 2.97 -32.58 14.78
CA GLU A 233 2.08 -33.73 14.89
C GLU A 233 1.09 -33.55 16.05
N PRO A 234 -0.16 -33.99 15.88
CA PRO A 234 -1.14 -33.95 16.94
C PRO A 234 -0.79 -34.97 18.03
N VAL A 235 -0.69 -34.49 19.28
CA VAL A 235 -0.58 -35.30 20.48
C VAL A 235 -1.81 -35.07 21.36
N GLU A 236 -2.31 -36.13 21.98
CA GLU A 236 -3.43 -36.02 22.91
C GLU A 236 -2.96 -35.41 24.24
N TYR A 237 -3.60 -34.31 24.66
CA TYR A 237 -3.31 -33.63 25.91
C TYR A 237 -4.61 -33.16 26.58
N LYS A 238 -4.92 -33.72 27.76
CA LYS A 238 -6.12 -33.36 28.55
C LYS A 238 -7.42 -33.36 27.72
N ASN A 239 -7.65 -34.41 26.94
CA ASN A 239 -8.81 -34.56 26.03
C ASN A 239 -8.90 -33.52 24.91
N LYS A 240 -7.80 -32.83 24.58
CA LYS A 240 -7.66 -31.95 23.41
C LYS A 240 -6.47 -32.38 22.55
N ILE A 241 -6.44 -31.93 21.30
CA ILE A 241 -5.28 -32.07 20.42
C ILE A 241 -4.31 -30.93 20.73
N ARG A 242 -3.04 -31.27 20.92
CA ARG A 242 -1.93 -30.32 21.02
C ARG A 242 -0.93 -30.61 19.92
N CYS A 243 -0.45 -29.61 19.20
CA CYS A 243 0.52 -29.80 18.12
C CYS A 243 1.94 -29.68 18.66
N LYS A 244 2.77 -30.73 18.51
CA LYS A 244 4.19 -30.72 18.91
C LYS A 244 5.10 -30.96 17.71
N SER A 245 6.30 -30.40 17.74
CA SER A 245 7.30 -30.62 16.67
C SER A 245 7.58 -32.11 16.51
N SER A 246 7.61 -32.61 15.27
CA SER A 246 7.89 -34.02 14.97
C SER A 246 9.24 -34.51 15.53
N GLY A 247 10.17 -33.60 15.85
CA GLY A 247 11.47 -33.91 16.47
C GLY A 247 11.43 -34.17 17.98
N ASP A 248 10.35 -33.78 18.68
CA ASP A 248 10.29 -33.79 20.15
C ASP A 248 9.91 -35.15 20.76
N ARG A 249 9.48 -36.13 19.94
CA ARG A 249 9.14 -37.50 20.42
C ARG A 249 10.32 -38.21 21.10
N MET A 250 11.56 -37.76 20.89
CA MET A 250 12.74 -38.36 21.53
C MET A 250 12.88 -37.96 23.02
N SER A 251 12.33 -36.81 23.44
CA SER A 251 12.51 -36.30 24.81
C SER A 251 11.54 -36.94 25.82
N GLU A 252 10.30 -37.23 25.42
CA GLU A 252 9.32 -37.89 26.31
C GLU A 252 9.62 -39.37 26.61
N ARG A 253 10.42 -40.03 25.75
CA ARG A 253 10.88 -41.40 26.01
C ARG A 253 11.89 -41.45 27.17
N ILE A 254 12.66 -40.38 27.37
CA ILE A 254 13.63 -40.28 28.47
C ILE A 254 12.90 -40.08 29.81
N ASP A 255 11.88 -39.22 29.88
CA ASP A 255 11.15 -38.96 31.14
C ASP A 255 10.34 -40.18 31.63
N ARG A 256 9.76 -40.99 30.71
CA ARG A 256 9.14 -42.28 31.09
C ARG A 256 10.14 -43.33 31.57
N THR A 257 11.38 -43.28 31.08
CA THR A 257 12.45 -44.21 31.49
C THR A 257 13.06 -43.80 32.84
N VAL A 258 13.17 -42.49 33.10
CA VAL A 258 13.61 -41.94 34.40
C VAL A 258 12.55 -42.17 35.49
N LYS A 259 11.25 -41.98 35.20
CA LYS A 259 10.17 -42.29 36.16
C LYS A 259 10.00 -43.77 36.47
N ARG A 260 10.36 -44.67 35.56
CA ARG A 260 10.38 -46.12 35.85
C ARG A 260 11.58 -46.51 36.72
N LYS A 261 12.78 -45.96 36.46
CA LYS A 261 13.96 -46.23 37.30
C LYS A 261 13.81 -45.78 38.76
N ASN A 262 13.13 -44.66 39.03
CA ASN A 262 12.91 -44.19 40.40
C ASN A 262 11.77 -44.89 41.16
N LYS A 263 11.05 -45.83 40.53
CA LYS A 263 9.97 -46.58 41.19
C LYS A 263 10.40 -47.98 41.63
N ASP A 264 11.58 -48.43 41.20
CA ASP A 264 12.16 -49.73 41.55
C ASP A 264 13.25 -49.61 42.66
N GLU A 265 13.41 -48.43 43.27
CA GLU A 265 14.32 -48.17 44.41
C GLU A 265 13.60 -47.67 45.69
N LEU A 266 12.37 -48.15 45.94
CA LEU A 266 11.70 -47.97 47.25
C LEU A 266 11.01 -49.25 47.75
#